data_AF-A0AAD2A1X5-F1
#
_entry.id   AF-A0AAD2A1X5-F1
#
_cell.length_a   1.000
_cell.length_b   1.000
_cell.length_c   1.000
_cell.angle_alpha   90.00
_cell.angle_beta   90.00
_cell.angle_gamma   90.00
#
_symmetry.space_group_name_H-M   'P 1'
#
loop_
_entity.id
_entity.type
_entity.pdbx_description
1 polymer ?
#
loop_
_entity_poly.entity_id
_entity_poly.type
_entity_poly.pdbx_seq_one_letter_code
_entity_poly.pdbx_strand_id
1 'polypeptide(L)'
;MLQGEMPFGSWRESELAFARTAKEQLTLPQTFSLEAVDLITKLLEVDESARLGSQGIDSIKRHPWFHGADWEGLAHGTVPIPNVILLRINRHMESYSDNASTSIYSQLVDDEELNTAERLENW
;
A
#
# COMPACT_ATOMS: atom_id res chain seq x y z
N MET A 1 3.38 -0.38 4.59
CA MET A 1 3.60 1.08 4.50
C MET A 1 2.80 1.76 5.60
N LEU A 2 3.39 2.75 6.28
CA LEU A 2 2.75 3.41 7.44
C LEU A 2 1.76 4.52 7.04
N GLN A 3 2.09 5.33 6.03
CA GLN A 3 1.26 6.47 5.61
C GLN A 3 0.77 6.38 4.16
N GLY A 4 1.34 5.49 3.34
CA GLY A 4 0.97 5.36 1.93
C GLY A 4 1.43 6.50 1.02
N GLU A 5 1.98 7.57 1.60
CA GLU A 5 2.62 8.68 0.90
C GLU A 5 4.16 8.53 0.93
N MET A 6 4.84 9.09 -0.08
CA MET A 6 6.30 9.07 -0.13
C MET A 6 6.87 10.09 0.85
N PRO A 7 7.88 9.74 1.66
CA PRO A 7 8.44 10.61 2.69
C PRO A 7 9.10 11.89 2.14
N PHE A 8 9.55 11.88 0.88
CA PHE A 8 10.17 13.04 0.23
C PHE A 8 9.51 13.45 -1.09
N GLY A 9 8.44 12.76 -1.50
CA GLY A 9 7.83 12.95 -2.81
C GLY A 9 6.94 14.18 -2.86
N SER A 10 7.20 15.09 -3.79
CA SER A 10 6.19 15.97 -4.37
C SER A 10 5.79 15.42 -5.73
N TRP A 11 4.49 15.38 -6.04
CA TRP A 11 3.99 14.93 -7.35
C TRP A 11 4.50 15.81 -8.51
N ARG A 12 5.11 16.95 -8.20
CA ARG A 12 5.81 17.85 -9.12
C ARG A 12 7.18 18.20 -8.51
N GLU A 13 8.22 18.13 -9.33
CA GLU A 13 9.65 18.45 -9.02
C GLU A 13 10.48 17.42 -8.23
N SER A 14 11.28 16.66 -8.96
CA SER A 14 12.34 15.76 -8.45
C SER A 14 13.49 16.51 -7.75
N GLU A 15 13.75 17.77 -8.10
CA GLU A 15 14.81 18.59 -7.48
C GLU A 15 14.50 18.91 -6.01
N LEU A 16 13.23 19.12 -5.67
CA LEU A 16 12.81 19.35 -4.28
C LEU A 16 12.91 18.06 -3.45
N ALA A 17 12.65 16.90 -4.05
CA ALA A 17 12.84 15.61 -3.38
C ALA A 17 14.33 15.39 -3.05
N PHE A 18 15.24 15.64 -4.00
CA PHE A 18 16.68 15.55 -3.77
C PHE A 18 17.15 16.54 -2.69
N ALA A 19 16.70 17.80 -2.76
CA ALA A 19 17.02 18.79 -1.74
C ALA A 19 16.49 18.44 -0.36
N ARG A 20 15.31 17.80 -0.26
CA ARG A 20 14.73 17.35 1.03
C ARG A 20 15.48 16.17 1.62
N THR A 21 15.88 15.21 0.77
CA THR A 21 16.74 14.10 1.18
C THR A 21 18.11 14.59 1.63
N ALA A 22 18.73 15.52 0.91
CA ALA A 22 20.04 16.08 1.25
C ALA A 22 20.02 17.01 2.48
N LYS A 23 18.87 17.59 2.83
CA LYS A 23 18.71 18.50 3.98
C LYS A 23 18.14 17.83 5.24
N GLU A 24 17.94 16.50 5.23
CA GLU A 24 17.34 15.75 6.36
C GLU A 24 16.02 16.32 6.89
N GLN A 25 15.27 17.07 6.06
CA GLN A 25 14.00 17.66 6.48
C GLN A 25 12.89 16.62 6.35
N LEU A 26 12.86 15.69 7.30
CA LEU A 26 11.87 14.63 7.38
C LEU A 26 10.85 14.95 8.48
N THR A 27 9.71 15.48 8.07
CA THR A 27 8.59 15.73 8.99
C THR A 27 7.77 14.44 9.14
N LEU A 28 8.02 13.70 10.20
CA LEU A 28 7.22 12.52 10.54
C LEU A 28 5.92 12.92 11.26
N PRO A 29 4.78 12.30 10.93
CA PRO A 29 3.54 12.53 11.67
C PRO A 29 3.67 12.15 13.13
N GLN A 30 3.00 12.90 14.01
CA GLN A 30 2.91 12.57 15.45
C GLN A 30 2.10 11.29 15.73
N THR A 31 1.41 10.75 14.73
CA THR A 31 0.66 9.49 14.83
C THR A 31 1.54 8.25 14.81
N PHE A 32 2.84 8.40 14.51
CA PHE A 32 3.77 7.29 14.48
C PHE A 32 4.21 6.92 15.90
N SER A 33 4.40 5.62 16.13
CA SER A 33 4.97 5.17 17.40
C SER A 33 6.43 5.60 17.51
N LEU A 34 6.93 5.73 18.75
CA LEU A 34 8.32 6.16 19.00
C LEU A 34 9.31 5.20 18.34
N GLU A 35 9.02 3.90 18.32
CA GLU A 35 9.83 2.86 17.69
C GLU A 35 9.81 2.99 16.17
N ALA A 36 8.69 3.40 15.58
CA ALA A 36 8.58 3.63 14.14
C ALA A 36 9.37 4.87 13.73
N VAL A 37 9.28 5.94 14.51
CA VAL A 37 10.08 7.16 14.30
C VAL A 37 11.57 6.83 14.39
N ASP A 38 12.00 6.14 15.44
CA ASP A 38 13.40 5.74 15.65
C ASP A 38 13.92 4.82 14.53
N LEU A 39 13.09 3.89 14.04
CA LEU A 39 13.45 3.04 12.91
C LEU A 39 13.68 3.89 11.65
N ILE A 40 12.76 4.80 11.34
CA ILE A 40 12.80 5.60 10.12
C ILE A 40 13.99 6.56 10.15
N THR A 41 14.24 7.24 11.27
CA THR A 41 15.38 8.16 11.40
C THR A 41 16.70 7.43 11.20
N LYS A 42 16.91 6.28 11.85
CA LYS A 42 18.17 5.51 11.73
C LYS A 42 18.36 4.87 10.36
N LEU A 43 17.28 4.53 9.65
CA LEU A 43 17.37 4.04 8.26
C LEU A 43 17.69 5.16 7.27
N LEU A 44 17.24 6.38 7.56
CA LEU A 44 17.41 7.56 6.71
C LEU A 44 18.55 8.47 7.16
N GLU A 45 19.47 7.91 7.94
CA GLU A 45 20.74 8.53 8.31
C GLU A 45 21.57 8.86 7.06
N VAL A 46 22.08 10.09 6.98
CA VAL A 46 22.88 10.55 5.83
C VAL A 46 24.23 9.86 5.80
N ASP A 47 24.88 9.72 6.96
CA ASP A 47 26.12 8.95 7.07
C ASP A 47 25.85 7.46 6.85
N GLU A 48 26.38 6.93 5.75
CA GLU A 48 26.24 5.53 5.35
C GLU A 48 26.80 4.57 6.39
N SER A 49 27.84 4.97 7.13
CA SER A 49 28.48 4.13 8.13
C SER A 49 27.67 4.03 9.42
N ALA A 50 26.97 5.10 9.79
CA ALA A 50 26.07 5.16 10.94
C ALA A 50 24.66 4.61 10.64
N ARG A 51 24.29 4.53 9.35
CA ARG A 51 22.98 4.05 8.90
C ARG A 51 22.67 2.66 9.42
N LEU A 52 21.45 2.48 9.94
CA LEU A 52 20.98 1.18 10.40
C LEU A 52 21.03 0.15 9.26
N GLY A 53 21.74 -0.96 9.51
CA GLY A 53 21.99 -2.00 8.51
C GLY A 53 23.38 -1.93 7.86
N SER A 54 24.17 -0.88 8.10
CA SER A 54 25.54 -0.77 7.61
C SER A 54 26.45 -1.90 8.13
N GLN A 55 26.22 -2.35 9.36
CA GLN A 55 26.92 -3.46 10.02
C GLN A 55 26.24 -4.83 9.79
N GLY A 56 25.30 -4.91 8.84
CA GLY A 56 24.56 -6.11 8.50
C GLY A 56 23.09 -6.08 8.92
N ILE A 57 22.32 -7.02 8.37
CA ILE A 57 20.85 -7.03 8.50
C ILE A 57 20.34 -7.32 9.92
N ASP A 58 21.18 -7.91 10.78
CA ASP A 58 20.82 -8.25 12.14
C ASP A 58 20.58 -7.02 13.03
N SER A 59 21.14 -5.85 12.68
CA SER A 59 20.79 -4.60 13.38
C SER A 59 19.36 -4.16 13.08
N ILE A 60 18.88 -4.42 11.86
CA ILE A 60 17.50 -4.11 11.45
C ILE A 60 16.55 -5.08 12.14
N LYS A 61 16.82 -6.39 12.05
CA LYS A 61 15.96 -7.43 12.63
C LYS A 61 15.78 -7.31 14.14
N ARG A 62 16.80 -6.84 14.86
CA ARG A 62 16.77 -6.64 16.32
C ARG A 62 16.17 -5.31 16.77
N HIS A 63 15.77 -4.45 15.84
CA HIS A 63 15.21 -3.15 16.19
C HIS A 63 13.89 -3.31 16.96
N PRO A 64 13.60 -2.47 17.99
CA PRO A 64 12.37 -2.57 18.78
C PRO A 64 11.08 -2.54 17.96
N TRP A 65 11.08 -1.88 16.81
CA TRP A 65 9.96 -1.87 15.87
C TRP A 65 9.57 -3.27 15.37
N PHE A 66 10.55 -4.18 15.28
CA PHE A 66 10.34 -5.57 14.88
C PHE A 66 10.26 -6.53 16.09
N HIS A 67 10.06 -6.02 17.31
CA HIS A 67 9.91 -6.87 18.48
C HIS A 67 8.74 -7.84 18.29
N GLY A 68 9.00 -9.14 18.46
CA GLY A 68 7.99 -10.20 18.26
C GLY A 68 7.78 -10.62 16.81
N ALA A 69 8.54 -10.07 15.85
CA ALA A 69 8.50 -10.55 14.47
C ALA A 69 9.15 -11.93 14.34
N ASP A 70 8.38 -12.91 13.85
CA ASP A 70 8.88 -14.24 13.51
C ASP A 70 9.47 -14.24 12.09
N TRP A 71 10.78 -14.02 12.02
CA TRP A 71 11.50 -13.96 10.75
C TRP A 71 11.63 -15.33 10.06
N GLU A 72 11.71 -16.41 10.83
CA GLU A 72 11.84 -17.76 10.30
C GLU A 72 10.50 -18.25 9.76
N GLY A 73 9.42 -18.06 10.52
CA GLY A 73 8.08 -18.36 10.05
C GLY A 73 7.68 -17.49 8.85
N LEU A 74 8.13 -16.24 8.79
CA LEU A 74 7.92 -15.40 7.60
C LEU A 74 8.62 -15.97 6.37
N ALA A 75 9.87 -16.44 6.53
CA ALA A 75 10.63 -17.07 5.44
C ALA A 75 10.00 -18.38 4.95
N HIS A 76 9.39 -19.15 5.86
CA HIS A 76 8.69 -20.40 5.54
C HIS A 76 7.21 -20.21 5.18
N GLY A 77 6.69 -18.98 5.22
CA GLY A 77 5.29 -18.68 4.91
C GLY A 77 4.29 -19.24 5.94
N THR A 78 4.72 -19.51 7.17
CA THR A 78 3.88 -20.05 8.25
C THR A 78 3.25 -18.97 9.12
N VAL A 79 3.66 -17.71 8.98
CA VAL A 79 3.07 -16.58 9.70
C VAL A 79 1.65 -16.34 9.20
N PRO A 80 0.64 -16.30 10.09
CA PRO A 80 -0.74 -16.07 9.69
C PRO A 80 -0.92 -14.67 9.12
N ILE A 81 -1.71 -14.58 8.03
CA ILE A 81 -2.04 -13.32 7.40
C ILE A 81 -2.93 -12.50 8.34
N PRO A 82 -2.62 -11.22 8.60
CA PRO A 82 -3.46 -10.37 9.43
C PRO A 82 -4.88 -10.24 8.87
N ASN A 83 -5.90 -10.44 9.71
CA ASN A 83 -7.33 -10.41 9.32
C ASN A 83 -7.74 -9.13 8.59
N VAL A 84 -7.15 -7.99 8.98
CA VAL A 84 -7.40 -6.69 8.33
C VAL A 84 -7.09 -6.71 6.82
N ILE A 85 -6.09 -7.49 6.41
CA ILE A 85 -5.72 -7.64 4.99
C ILE A 85 -6.76 -8.48 4.27
N LEU A 86 -7.19 -9.60 4.86
CA LEU A 86 -8.25 -10.44 4.30
C LEU A 86 -9.56 -9.67 4.12
N LEU A 87 -9.96 -8.87 5.11
CA LEU A 87 -11.14 -8.01 5.03
C LEU A 87 -11.02 -6.98 3.90
N ARG A 88 -9.84 -6.38 3.72
CA ARG A 88 -9.60 -5.38 2.67
C ARG A 88 -9.67 -6.01 1.28
N ILE A 89 -9.13 -7.21 1.12
CA ILE A 89 -9.20 -7.98 -0.12
C ILE A 89 -10.66 -8.32 -0.43
N ASN A 90 -11.40 -8.88 0.53
CA ASN A 90 -12.80 -9.27 0.31
C ASN A 90 -13.67 -8.08 -0.11
N ARG A 91 -13.57 -6.95 0.59
CA ARG A 91 -14.29 -5.71 0.22
C ARG A 91 -13.93 -5.23 -1.19
N HIS A 92 -12.67 -5.36 -1.59
CA HIS A 92 -12.25 -4.96 -2.93
C HIS A 92 -12.82 -5.91 -4.00
N MET A 93 -12.87 -7.21 -3.72
CA MET A 93 -13.47 -8.20 -4.61
C MET A 93 -14.98 -7.98 -4.78
N GLU A 94 -15.68 -7.70 -3.69
CA GLU A 94 -17.11 -7.34 -3.70
C GLU A 94 -17.35 -6.09 -4.58
N SER A 95 -16.49 -5.08 -4.48
CA SER A 95 -16.61 -3.89 -5.32
C SER A 95 -16.49 -4.17 -6.82
N TYR A 96 -15.75 -5.20 -7.25
CA TYR A 96 -15.70 -5.60 -8.66
C TYR A 96 -16.94 -6.41 -9.09
N SER A 97 -17.55 -7.16 -8.18
CA SER A 97 -18.78 -7.93 -8.47
C SER A 97 -19.95 -7.01 -8.78
N ASP A 98 -20.11 -5.91 -8.05
CA ASP A 98 -21.17 -4.93 -8.27
C ASP A 98 -21.00 -4.19 -9.60
N ASN A 99 -19.76 -3.87 -9.97
CA ASN A 99 -19.41 -3.21 -11.23
C ASN A 99 -19.62 -4.16 -12.43
N ALA A 100 -19.25 -5.43 -12.30
CA ALA A 100 -19.50 -6.45 -13.32
C ALA A 100 -21.00 -6.68 -13.49
N SER A 101 -21.77 -6.72 -12.39
CA SER A 101 -23.22 -6.86 -12.43
C SER A 101 -23.89 -5.65 -13.09
N THR A 102 -23.40 -4.43 -12.83
CA THR A 102 -23.89 -3.20 -13.46
C THR A 102 -23.52 -3.14 -14.94
N SER A 103 -22.29 -3.54 -15.31
CA SER A 103 -21.85 -3.63 -16.72
C SER A 103 -22.64 -4.68 -17.50
N ILE A 104 -22.91 -5.85 -16.91
CA ILE A 104 -23.70 -6.91 -17.53
C ILE A 104 -25.17 -6.48 -17.65
N TYR A 105 -25.75 -5.83 -16.62
CA TYR A 105 -27.10 -5.29 -16.71
C TYR A 105 -27.23 -4.19 -17.77
N SER A 106 -26.26 -3.28 -17.89
CA SER A 106 -26.26 -2.28 -18.97
C SER A 106 -26.16 -2.92 -20.36
N GLN A 107 -25.35 -3.97 -20.54
CA GLN A 107 -25.28 -4.69 -21.81
C GLN A 107 -26.60 -5.43 -22.14
N LEU A 108 -27.24 -6.06 -21.15
CA LEU A 108 -28.52 -6.75 -21.36
C LEU A 108 -29.67 -5.78 -21.67
N VAL A 109 -29.68 -4.60 -21.05
CA VAL A 109 -30.70 -3.56 -21.31
C VAL A 109 -30.56 -2.99 -22.73
N ASP A 110 -29.34 -2.76 -23.21
CA ASP A 110 -29.11 -2.29 -24.60
C ASP A 110 -29.49 -3.34 -25.66
N ASP A 111 -29.21 -4.63 -25.41
CA ASP A 111 -29.56 -5.73 -26.33
C ASP A 111 -31.08 -6.04 -26.35
N GLU A 112 -31.79 -5.85 -25.24
CA GLU A 112 -33.24 -6.09 -25.15
C GLU A 112 -34.07 -4.97 -25.81
N GLU A 113 -33.59 -3.72 -25.78
CA GLU A 113 -34.24 -2.56 -26.40
C GLU A 113 -34.18 -2.61 -27.94
N LEU A 114 -33.08 -3.11 -28.52
CA LEU A 114 -32.96 -3.34 -29.98
C LEU A 114 -33.82 -4.50 -30.48
N ASN A 115 -33.99 -5.55 -29.67
CA ASN A 115 -34.75 -6.74 -30.06
C ASN A 115 -36.27 -6.56 -29.88
N THR A 116 -36.69 -5.61 -29.02
CA THR A 116 -38.11 -5.24 -28.86
C THR A 116 -38.57 -4.22 -29.89
N ALA A 117 -37.68 -3.34 -30.39
CA ALA A 117 -37.99 -2.38 -31.44
C ALA A 117 -38.36 -3.05 -32.78
N GLU A 118 -37.71 -4.15 -33.18
CA GLU A 118 -38.01 -4.86 -34.44
C GLU A 118 -39.26 -5.77 -34.37
N ARG A 119 -39.81 -6.03 -33.17
CA ARG A 119 -40.95 -6.96 -32.99
C ARG A 119 -42.33 -6.30 -33.09
N LEU A 120 -42.41 -4.98 -33.20
CA LEU A 120 -43.67 -4.23 -33.26
C LEU A 120 -44.04 -3.68 -34.64
N GLU A 121 -43.20 -3.85 -35.67
CA GLU A 121 -43.51 -3.39 -37.04
C GLU A 121 -44.18 -4.45 -37.93
N ASN A 122 -44.24 -5.70 -37.49
CA ASN A 122 -44.96 -6.75 -38.20
C ASN A 122 -46.10 -7.24 -37.31
N TRP A 123 -47.29 -6.62 -37.42
CA TRP A 123 -48.64 -7.21 -37.30
C TRP A 123 -49.68 -6.23 -37.85
#